data_AF-A0A6A3EHT0-F1
#
_entry.id   AF-A0A6A3EHT0-F1
#
_cell.length_a   1.000
_cell.length_b   1.000
_cell.length_c   1.000
_cell.angle_alpha   90.00
_cell.angle_beta   90.00
_cell.angle_gamma   90.00
#
_symmetry.space_group_name_H-M   'P 1'
#
loop_
_entity.id
_entity.type
_entity.pdbx_description
1 polymer ?
#
loop_
_entity_poly.entity_id
_entity_poly.type
_entity_poly.pdbx_seq_one_letter_code
_entity_poly.pdbx_strand_id
1 'polypeptide(L)' 'MKFAVAAVLASLLTIGISAEDGSGVCGRDVCPDGSPLVCASNGVAYENQCEFDFDKCVNENSEWTVLHEGMCRRDGTGR' A
#
# COMPACT_ATOMS: atom_id res chain seq x y z
N MET A 1 -22.94 -36.18 -17.98
CA MET A 1 -22.49 -35.64 -19.29
C MET A 1 -22.49 -34.12 -19.18
N LYS A 2 -21.52 -33.29 -19.60
CA LYS A 2 -20.09 -33.42 -19.99
C LYS A 2 -19.66 -31.92 -20.21
N PHE A 3 -18.51 -31.37 -19.81
CA PHE A 3 -17.13 -31.82 -19.53
C PHE A 3 -16.74 -31.44 -18.07
N ALA A 4 -15.96 -32.21 -17.30
CA ALA A 4 -14.50 -32.43 -17.26
C ALA A 4 -13.71 -31.53 -16.28
N VAL A 5 -13.79 -31.87 -14.99
CA VAL A 5 -12.69 -31.62 -14.04
C VAL A 5 -11.49 -32.44 -14.53
N ALA A 6 -10.42 -31.78 -14.96
CA ALA A 6 -9.19 -32.45 -15.37
C ALA A 6 -8.40 -32.90 -14.13
N ALA A 7 -8.72 -34.09 -13.63
CA ALA A 7 -7.97 -34.72 -12.56
C ALA A 7 -6.56 -35.09 -13.04
N VAL A 8 -5.54 -34.33 -12.61
CA VAL A 8 -4.14 -34.77 -12.74
C VAL A 8 -3.83 -35.73 -11.60
N LEU A 9 -4.36 -36.95 -11.70
CA LEU A 9 -3.98 -38.08 -10.83
C LEU A 9 -2.63 -38.64 -11.28
N ALA A 10 -1.59 -37.82 -11.15
CA ALA A 10 -0.19 -38.23 -11.26
C ALA A 10 0.59 -37.59 -10.11
N SER A 11 0.92 -38.43 -9.14
CA SER A 11 1.70 -38.18 -7.94
C SER A 11 2.88 -37.20 -8.13
N LEU A 12 3.12 -36.34 -7.12
CA LEU A 12 4.32 -35.49 -6.95
C LEU A 12 4.45 -34.23 -7.83
N LEU A 13 3.37 -33.68 -8.39
CA LEU A 13 3.35 -32.30 -8.91
C LEU A 13 2.24 -31.44 -8.28
N THR A 14 2.28 -31.31 -6.95
CA THR A 14 1.62 -30.19 -6.26
C THR A 14 2.43 -28.91 -6.45
N ILE A 15 2.57 -28.47 -7.70
CA ILE A 15 2.78 -27.04 -7.96
C ILE A 15 1.41 -26.44 -7.70
N GLY A 16 1.17 -26.04 -6.46
CA GLY A 16 0.01 -25.24 -6.14
C GLY A 16 0.09 -24.01 -7.01
N ILE A 17 -0.89 -23.81 -7.89
CA ILE A 17 -1.19 -22.48 -8.39
C ILE A 17 -1.80 -21.77 -7.18
N SER A 18 -0.92 -21.26 -6.32
CA SER A 18 -1.27 -20.21 -5.39
C SER A 18 -2.09 -19.21 -6.19
N ALA A 19 -3.26 -18.83 -5.69
CA ALA A 19 -3.81 -17.57 -6.13
C ALA A 19 -2.72 -16.53 -5.83
N GLU A 20 -2.11 -15.97 -6.86
CA GLU A 20 -1.25 -14.82 -6.71
C GLU A 20 -2.17 -13.64 -6.41
N ASP A 21 -2.62 -13.61 -5.15
CA ASP A 21 -3.05 -12.44 -4.40
C ASP A 21 -1.83 -11.53 -4.22
N GLY A 22 -1.31 -11.09 -5.36
CA GLY A 22 -0.11 -10.29 -5.57
C GLY A 22 -0.44 -9.09 -6.45
N SER A 23 -1.71 -8.70 -6.50
CA SER A 23 -2.09 -7.42 -7.05
C SER A 23 -1.84 -6.37 -5.97
N GLY A 24 -0.91 -5.46 -6.24
CA GLY A 24 -0.72 -4.22 -5.47
C GLY A 24 -1.92 -3.28 -5.63
N VAL A 25 -3.10 -3.75 -5.22
CA VAL A 25 -4.32 -2.93 -5.18
C VAL A 25 -4.21 -2.06 -3.95
N CYS A 26 -3.62 -0.89 -4.14
CA CYS A 26 -3.72 0.19 -3.18
C CYS A 26 -5.17 0.63 -3.14
N GLY A 27 -5.91 0.08 -2.17
CA GLY A 27 -7.26 0.52 -1.87
C GLY A 27 -7.20 1.99 -1.52
N ARG A 28 -7.92 2.83 -2.26
CA ARG A 28 -8.27 4.16 -1.74
C ARG A 28 -9.37 3.95 -0.70
N ASP A 29 -8.95 3.48 0.47
CA ASP A 29 -9.79 3.44 1.64
C ASP A 29 -10.30 4.84 1.95
N VAL A 30 -11.51 4.93 2.53
CA VAL A 30 -12.08 6.21 2.94
C VAL A 30 -11.32 6.68 4.17
N CYS A 31 -10.33 7.56 3.96
CA CYS A 31 -9.55 8.13 5.05
C CYS A 31 -10.47 8.97 5.97
N PRO A 32 -10.45 8.72 7.30
CA PRO A 32 -11.32 9.44 8.23
C PRO A 32 -10.84 10.89 8.44
N ASP A 33 -11.79 11.84 8.31
CA ASP A 33 -11.58 13.26 8.55
C ASP A 33 -11.05 13.54 9.96
N GLY A 34 -10.20 14.56 10.10
CA GLY A 34 -9.70 15.03 11.40
C GLY A 34 -8.51 14.23 11.97
N SER A 35 -7.95 13.31 11.20
CA SER A 35 -6.62 12.74 11.46
C SER A 35 -5.53 13.82 11.25
N PRO A 36 -4.42 13.81 12.02
CA PRO A 36 -3.44 14.88 11.99
C PRO A 36 -2.50 14.77 10.78
N LEU A 37 -2.08 15.93 10.27
CA LEU A 37 -1.10 16.07 9.20
C LEU A 37 0.22 15.39 9.56
N VAL A 38 0.89 14.74 8.61
CA VAL A 38 2.14 14.01 8.84
C VAL A 38 3.25 14.44 7.88
N CYS A 39 4.49 14.47 8.36
CA CYS A 39 5.69 14.63 7.53
C CYS A 39 6.32 13.26 7.25
N ALA A 40 6.55 12.95 5.98
CA ALA A 40 7.18 11.71 5.55
C ALA A 40 8.68 11.86 5.23
N SER A 41 9.38 10.73 5.18
CA SER A 41 10.83 10.65 4.92
C SER A 41 11.23 11.07 3.50
N ASN A 42 10.27 11.13 2.56
CA ASN A 42 10.42 11.72 1.23
C ASN A 42 10.37 13.27 1.24
N GLY A 43 10.16 13.90 2.40
CA GLY A 43 10.05 15.36 2.55
C GLY A 43 8.68 15.93 2.18
N VAL A 44 7.71 15.09 1.82
CA VAL A 44 6.32 15.48 1.54
C VAL A 44 5.52 15.45 2.84
N ALA A 45 4.62 16.42 3.00
CA ALA A 45 3.63 16.43 4.07
C ALA A 45 2.28 15.97 3.52
N TYR A 46 1.67 14.96 4.16
CA TYR A 46 0.40 14.37 3.77
C TYR A 46 -0.69 14.83 4.75
N GLU A 47 -1.91 15.04 4.25
CA GLU A 47 -3.02 15.53 5.07
C GLU A 47 -3.27 14.65 6.30
N ASN A 48 -2.99 13.35 6.19
CA ASN A 48 -3.01 12.40 7.30
C ASN A 48 -2.21 11.12 6.99
N GLN A 49 -2.13 10.23 7.97
CA GLN A 49 -1.48 8.92 7.90
C GLN A 49 -2.06 7.97 6.83
N CYS A 50 -3.36 8.07 6.52
CA CYS A 50 -4.02 7.21 5.53
C CYS A 50 -3.70 7.66 4.09
N GLU A 51 -3.69 8.97 3.82
CA GLU A 51 -3.20 9.53 2.56
C GLU A 51 -1.72 9.19 2.31
N PHE A 52 -0.89 9.21 3.37
CA PHE A 52 0.48 8.74 3.29
C PHE A 52 0.58 7.24 2.95
N ASP A 53 -0.22 6.38 3.59
CA ASP A 53 -0.13 4.93 3.38
C ASP A 53 -0.63 4.54 1.98
N PHE A 54 -1.69 5.21 1.49
CA PHE A 54 -2.15 5.09 0.12
C PHE A 54 -1.06 5.48 -0.89
N ASP A 55 -0.44 6.64 -0.74
CA ASP A 55 0.62 7.09 -1.66
C ASP A 55 1.88 6.21 -1.55
N LYS A 56 2.25 5.78 -0.33
CA LYS A 56 3.32 4.81 -0.09
C LYS A 56 3.06 3.51 -0.86
N CYS A 57 1.84 2.99 -0.82
CA CYS A 57 1.44 1.81 -1.56
C CYS A 57 1.50 2.06 -3.08
N VAL A 58 0.91 3.15 -3.59
CA VAL A 58 0.80 3.45 -5.03
C VAL A 58 2.17 3.64 -5.69
N ASN A 59 3.14 4.18 -4.94
CA ASN A 59 4.53 4.32 -5.40
C ASN A 59 5.39 3.08 -5.09
N GLU A 60 4.79 2.00 -4.57
CA GLU A 60 5.45 0.75 -4.13
C GLU A 60 6.63 0.97 -3.16
N ASN A 61 6.68 2.12 -2.48
CA ASN A 61 7.88 2.61 -1.80
C ASN A 61 7.88 2.23 -0.32
N SER A 62 8.24 0.98 -0.04
CA SER A 62 8.28 0.45 1.34
C SER A 62 9.23 1.21 2.29
N GLU A 63 10.24 1.93 1.77
CA GLU A 63 11.19 2.71 2.56
C GLU A 63 10.65 4.05 3.07
N TRP A 64 9.54 4.55 2.50
CA TRP A 64 8.89 5.75 3.01
C TRP A 64 8.30 5.49 4.40
N THR A 65 8.56 6.40 5.32
CA THR A 65 8.12 6.35 6.72
C THR A 65 7.68 7.74 7.18
N VAL A 66 6.75 7.81 8.13
CA VAL A 66 6.43 9.08 8.79
C VAL A 66 7.55 9.44 9.76
N LEU A 67 8.13 10.63 9.59
CA LEU A 67 9.17 11.17 10.46
C LEU A 67 8.58 11.78 11.74
N HIS A 68 7.50 12.54 11.60
CA HIS A 68 6.80 13.19 12.70
C HIS A 68 5.41 13.68 12.27
N GLU A 69 4.54 13.92 13.25
CA GLU A 69 3.30 14.67 13.07
C GLU A 69 3.60 16.15 12.73
N GLY A 70 2.67 16.82 12.04
CA GLY A 70 2.78 18.19 11.58
C GLY A 70 3.52 18.33 10.24
N MET A 71 3.55 19.56 9.74
CA MET A 71 4.17 19.89 8.45
C MET A 71 5.67 19.55 8.48
N CYS A 72 6.19 18.99 7.38
CA CYS A 72 7.63 18.91 7.19
C CYS A 72 8.25 20.30 7.39
N ARG A 73 9.42 20.34 8.05
CA ARG A 73 10.16 21.58 8.28
C ARG A 73 10.52 22.20 6.93
N ARG A 74 9.70 23.15 6.48
CA ARG A 74 10.06 24.11 5.44
C ARG A 74 11.32 24.81 5.93
N ASP A 75 12.41 24.65 5.20
CA ASP A 75 13.57 25.51 5.41
C ASP A 75 13.16 26.95 5.07
N GLY A 76 12.96 27.77 6.11
CA GLY A 76 13.15 29.22 5.99
C GLY A 76 12.00 30.13 5.55
N THR A 77 10.71 29.76 5.53
CA THR A 77 9.62 30.77 5.38
C THR A 77 8.40 30.56 6.27
N GLY A 78 8.51 31.03 7.51
CA GLY A 78 7.36 31.65 8.19
C GLY A 78 7.43 33.17 8.01
N ARG A 79 6.38 33.77 7.44
CA ARG A 79 5.99 35.18 7.58
C ARG A 79 4.57 35.37 7.08
#